data_AF-A0A7J7V193-F1
#
_entry.id   AF-A0A7J7V193-F1
#
_cell.length_a   1.000
_cell.length_b   1.000
_cell.length_c   1.000
_cell.angle_alpha   90.00
_cell.angle_beta   90.00
_cell.angle_gamma   90.00
#
_symmetry.space_group_name_H-M   'P 1'
#
loop_
_entity.id
_entity.type
_entity.pdbx_description
1 polymer ?
#
loop_
_entity_poly.entity_id
_entity_poly.type
_entity_poly.pdbx_seq_one_letter_code
_entity_poly.pdbx_strand_id
1 'polypeptide(L)'
;MIHVRRCTPIPALLVCYGATAVILLVGDTYTLINYVSFINYLCYGVTILGLLVLRWKRPALHRPIKVNLLVPAAYLVFWAFLLVFSFISEPMVCGVGVIIILTGVPIFFLGVFWRSKPKCVHRLAESMTRLGQELCFVVYPQGAPEEEENGPCQPSPLLSAADKPLKTQ
;
A
#
# COMPACT_ATOMS: atom_id res chain seq x y z
N MET A 1 -4.36 -13.94 0.00
CA MET A 1 -4.26 -15.14 -0.85
C MET A 1 -2.81 -15.63 -0.81
N ILE A 2 -2.55 -16.70 -0.06
CA ILE A 2 -1.21 -17.27 0.16
C ILE A 2 -1.20 -18.74 -0.28
N HIS A 3 -0.17 -19.16 -1.02
CA HIS A 3 -0.04 -20.53 -1.50
C HIS A 3 0.19 -21.50 -0.32
N VAL A 4 -0.61 -22.57 -0.26
CA VAL A 4 -0.72 -23.46 0.92
C VAL A 4 0.61 -24.12 1.31
N ARG A 5 1.46 -24.45 0.33
CA ARG A 5 2.72 -25.18 0.56
C ARG A 5 3.96 -24.30 0.70
N ARG A 6 3.93 -23.09 0.16
CA ARG A 6 5.13 -22.23 0.02
C ARG A 6 4.98 -20.87 0.69
N CYS A 7 3.83 -20.61 1.32
CA CYS A 7 3.49 -19.34 1.95
C CYS A 7 3.76 -18.10 1.08
N THR A 8 3.72 -18.24 -0.25
CA THR A 8 4.02 -17.17 -1.19
C THR A 8 2.74 -16.59 -1.81
N PRO A 9 2.64 -15.25 -1.99
CA PRO A 9 1.50 -14.61 -2.62
C PRO A 9 1.62 -14.67 -4.16
N ILE A 10 1.46 -15.86 -4.74
CA ILE A 10 1.64 -16.11 -6.19
C ILE A 10 0.79 -15.17 -7.07
N PRO A 11 -0.50 -14.92 -6.80
CA PRO A 11 -1.32 -14.05 -7.66
C PRO A 11 -0.84 -12.59 -7.64
N ALA A 12 -0.35 -12.11 -6.48
CA ALA A 12 0.20 -10.76 -6.38
C ALA A 12 1.48 -10.63 -7.21
N LEU A 13 2.37 -11.64 -7.14
CA LEU A 13 3.60 -11.68 -7.93
C LEU A 13 3.32 -11.70 -9.44
N LEU A 14 2.31 -12.46 -9.89
CA LEU A 14 1.92 -12.51 -11.30
C LEU A 14 1.42 -11.16 -11.81
N VAL A 15 0.59 -10.46 -11.04
CA VAL A 15 0.10 -9.12 -11.40
C VAL A 15 1.25 -8.12 -11.44
N CYS A 16 2.13 -8.13 -10.43
CA CYS A 16 3.32 -7.27 -10.41
C CYS A 16 4.22 -7.54 -11.63
N TYR A 17 4.51 -8.80 -11.94
CA TYR A 17 5.34 -9.18 -13.08
C TYR A 17 4.72 -8.74 -14.41
N GLY A 18 3.40 -8.94 -14.58
CA GLY A 18 2.68 -8.47 -15.76
C GLY A 18 2.74 -6.95 -15.93
N ALA A 19 2.52 -6.21 -14.84
CA ALA A 19 2.65 -4.75 -14.86
C ALA A 19 4.07 -4.30 -15.20
N THR A 20 5.10 -4.93 -14.62
CA THR A 20 6.51 -4.64 -14.95
C THR A 20 6.81 -4.92 -16.41
N ALA A 21 6.33 -6.04 -16.97
CA ALA A 21 6.54 -6.38 -18.37
C ALA A 21 5.90 -5.33 -19.31
N VAL A 22 4.67 -4.88 -19.03
CA VAL A 22 4.00 -3.84 -19.81
C VAL A 22 4.78 -2.52 -19.76
N ILE A 23 5.23 -2.12 -18.58
CA ILE A 23 5.99 -0.89 -18.39
C ILE A 23 7.32 -0.93 -19.15
N LEU A 24 8.02 -2.08 -19.12
CA LEU A 24 9.28 -2.28 -19.85
C LEU A 24 9.11 -2.28 -21.37
N LEU A 25 7.94 -2.70 -21.88
CA LEU A 25 7.66 -2.71 -23.32
C LEU A 25 7.33 -1.33 -23.88
N VAL A 26 6.81 -0.41 -23.05
CA VAL A 26 6.28 0.89 -23.49
C VAL A 26 7.24 2.04 -23.22
N GLY A 27 7.98 2.00 -22.11
CA GLY A 27 8.73 3.15 -21.61
C GLY A 27 10.22 3.14 -21.94
N ASP A 28 10.77 4.30 -22.30
CA ASP A 28 12.22 4.54 -22.27
C ASP A 28 12.69 4.65 -20.81
N THR A 29 13.85 4.06 -20.49
CA THR A 29 14.36 3.91 -19.14
C THR A 29 14.50 5.25 -18.42
N TYR A 30 15.03 6.28 -19.10
CA TYR A 30 15.19 7.61 -18.50
C TYR A 30 13.85 8.26 -18.16
N THR A 31 12.89 8.20 -19.08
CA THR A 31 11.55 8.75 -18.85
C THR A 31 10.84 8.01 -17.72
N LEU A 32 10.97 6.67 -17.66
CA LEU A 32 10.36 5.84 -16.65
C LEU A 32 10.89 6.16 -15.24
N ILE A 33 12.20 6.39 -15.11
CA ILE A 33 12.81 6.79 -13.84
C ILE A 33 12.23 8.13 -13.38
N ASN A 34 12.07 9.10 -14.29
CA ASN A 34 11.47 10.40 -13.96
C ASN A 34 10.00 10.25 -13.54
N TYR A 35 9.21 9.41 -14.24
CA TYR A 35 7.82 9.09 -13.86
C TYR A 35 7.71 8.52 -12.45
N VAL A 36 8.47 7.47 -12.15
CA VAL A 36 8.43 6.78 -10.86
C VAL A 36 8.93 7.71 -9.74
N SER A 37 10.00 8.45 -9.99
CA SER A 37 10.56 9.39 -9.02
C SER A 37 9.56 10.48 -8.67
N PHE A 38 8.92 11.09 -9.68
CA PHE A 38 7.91 12.14 -9.47
C PHE A 38 6.73 11.65 -8.60
N ILE A 39 6.14 10.49 -8.94
CA ILE A 39 5.02 9.93 -8.18
C ILE A 39 5.45 9.58 -6.73
N ASN A 40 6.65 9.04 -6.54
CA ASN A 40 7.19 8.73 -5.22
C ASN A 40 7.39 10.01 -4.39
N TYR A 41 7.97 11.05 -4.97
CA TYR A 41 8.13 12.34 -4.29
C TYR A 41 6.78 12.94 -3.94
N LEU A 42 5.78 12.86 -4.84
CA LEU A 42 4.41 13.27 -4.54
C LEU A 42 3.84 12.53 -3.32
N CYS A 43 3.99 11.21 -3.27
CA CYS A 43 3.51 10.38 -2.17
C CYS A 43 4.20 10.73 -0.83
N TYR A 44 5.51 10.97 -0.85
CA TYR A 44 6.25 11.41 0.34
C TYR A 44 5.76 12.76 0.87
N GLY A 45 5.54 13.74 -0.02
CA GLY A 45 4.99 15.03 0.35
C GLY A 45 3.60 14.92 0.96
N VAL A 46 2.70 14.17 0.33
CA VAL A 46 1.33 13.95 0.85
C VAL A 46 1.36 13.22 2.19
N THR A 47 2.24 12.24 2.37
CA THR A 47 2.39 11.51 3.63
C THR A 47 2.84 12.43 4.76
N ILE A 48 3.84 13.28 4.51
CA ILE A 48 4.36 14.23 5.50
C ILE A 48 3.32 15.32 5.80
N LEU A 49 2.60 15.80 4.77
CA LEU A 49 1.47 16.70 4.95
C LEU A 49 0.38 16.05 5.81
N GLY A 50 0.05 14.78 5.55
CA GLY A 50 -0.88 14.01 6.36
C GLY A 50 -0.44 13.88 7.82
N LEU A 51 0.85 13.64 8.07
CA LEU A 51 1.42 13.62 9.41
C LEU A 51 1.29 14.98 10.12
N LEU A 52 1.50 16.08 9.40
CA LEU A 52 1.34 17.44 9.93
C LEU A 52 -0.13 17.75 10.24
N VAL A 53 -1.04 17.41 9.33
CA VAL A 53 -2.49 17.57 9.53
C VAL A 53 -2.98 16.72 10.70
N LEU A 54 -2.47 15.49 10.85
CA LEU A 54 -2.81 14.62 11.98
C LEU A 54 -2.35 15.20 13.31
N ARG A 55 -1.18 15.87 13.34
CA ARG A 55 -0.72 16.59 14.53
C ARG A 55 -1.64 17.75 14.90
N TRP A 56 -2.20 18.45 13.92
CA TRP A 56 -3.15 19.53 14.17
C TRP A 56 -4.52 19.02 14.62
N LYS A 57 -5.08 18.04 13.90
CA LYS A 57 -6.45 17.56 14.17
C LYS A 57 -6.57 16.71 15.43
N ARG A 58 -5.54 15.93 15.78
CA ARG A 58 -5.58 15.02 16.94
C ARG A 58 -4.30 15.12 17.78
N PRO A 59 -4.15 16.21 18.57
CA PRO A 59 -2.96 16.44 19.39
C PRO A 59 -2.88 15.52 20.62
N ALA A 60 -4.02 14.98 21.08
CA ALA A 60 -4.11 14.19 22.31
C ALA A 60 -3.64 12.72 22.20
N LEU A 61 -3.20 12.27 21.01
CA LEU A 61 -2.66 10.91 20.87
C LEU A 61 -1.31 10.78 21.58
N HIS A 62 -1.12 9.67 22.30
CA HIS A 62 0.17 9.31 22.90
C HIS A 62 1.20 9.07 21.78
N ARG A 63 2.29 9.87 21.77
CA ARG A 63 3.36 9.77 20.77
C ARG A 63 4.65 9.34 21.47
N PRO A 64 5.13 8.10 21.26
CA PRO A 64 6.34 7.60 21.90
C PRO A 64 7.61 8.31 21.40
N ILE A 65 7.61 8.81 20.15
CA ILE A 65 8.72 9.56 19.55
C ILE A 65 8.24 10.95 19.14
N LYS A 66 8.89 11.98 19.66
CA LYS A 66 8.61 13.40 19.36
C LYS A 66 9.77 13.98 18.56
N VAL A 67 9.48 14.36 17.32
CA VAL A 67 10.40 15.14 16.49
C VAL A 67 9.94 16.59 16.40
N ASN A 68 10.88 17.51 16.31
CA ASN A 68 10.60 18.94 16.21
C ASN A 68 9.74 19.25 14.98
N LEU A 69 8.67 20.05 15.12
CA LEU A 69 7.73 20.34 14.04
C LEU A 69 8.35 21.13 12.88
N LEU A 70 9.46 21.82 13.16
CA LEU A 70 10.17 22.61 12.17
C LEU A 70 10.75 21.74 11.04
N VAL A 71 11.13 20.50 11.33
CA VAL A 71 11.73 19.60 10.32
C VAL A 71 10.70 19.18 9.26
N PRO A 72 9.51 18.62 9.61
CA PRO A 72 8.46 18.34 8.62
C PRO A 72 7.98 19.59 7.86
N ALA A 73 7.89 20.74 8.54
CA ALA A 73 7.45 21.98 7.93
C ALA A 73 8.45 22.49 6.87
N ALA A 74 9.75 22.52 7.21
CA ALA A 74 10.80 22.91 6.27
C ALA A 74 10.87 21.96 5.05
N TYR A 75 10.72 20.64 5.28
CA TYR A 75 10.64 19.67 4.20
C TYR A 75 9.46 19.95 3.25
N LEU A 76 8.27 20.26 3.79
CA LEU A 76 7.11 20.57 2.96
C LEU A 76 7.30 21.81 2.09
N VAL A 77 7.96 22.84 2.61
CA VAL A 77 8.28 24.05 1.83
C VAL A 77 9.22 23.70 0.68
N PHE A 78 10.29 22.96 0.96
CA PHE A 78 11.24 22.51 -0.06
C PHE A 78 10.58 21.60 -1.10
N TRP A 79 9.72 20.68 -0.65
CA TRP A 79 8.97 19.79 -1.52
C TRP A 79 8.00 20.55 -2.43
N ALA A 80 7.28 21.55 -1.90
CA ALA A 80 6.37 22.37 -2.71
C ALA A 80 7.13 23.14 -3.79
N PHE A 81 8.32 23.66 -3.47
CA PHE A 81 9.19 24.31 -4.45
C PHE A 81 9.65 23.33 -5.55
N LEU A 82 10.13 22.14 -5.17
CA LEU A 82 10.52 21.11 -6.14
C LEU A 82 9.36 20.65 -7.01
N LEU A 83 8.16 20.61 -6.45
CA LEU A 83 6.98 20.22 -7.20
C LEU A 83 6.67 21.24 -8.29
N VAL A 84 6.65 22.54 -7.94
CA VAL A 84 6.46 23.63 -8.91
C VAL A 84 7.56 23.60 -9.99
N PHE A 85 8.81 23.41 -9.58
CA PHE A 85 9.93 23.29 -10.51
C PHE A 85 9.76 22.10 -11.47
N SER A 86 9.36 20.93 -10.97
CA SER A 86 9.10 19.74 -11.81
C SER A 86 8.00 19.99 -12.84
N PHE A 87 6.93 20.69 -12.46
CA PHE A 87 5.85 21.03 -13.39
C PHE A 87 6.32 21.94 -14.53
N ILE A 88 7.28 22.83 -14.27
CA ILE A 88 7.84 23.72 -15.29
C ILE A 88 8.84 22.97 -16.19
N SER A 89 9.67 22.10 -15.60
CA SER A 89 10.71 21.37 -16.35
C SER A 89 10.16 20.27 -17.24
N GLU A 90 9.28 19.40 -16.72
CA GLU A 90 8.76 18.23 -17.45
C GLU A 90 7.24 18.10 -17.25
N PRO A 91 6.44 19.01 -17.86
CA PRO A 91 5.00 19.05 -17.67
C PRO A 91 4.29 17.78 -18.15
N MET A 92 4.81 17.11 -19.19
CA MET A 92 4.24 15.87 -19.72
C MET A 92 4.34 14.73 -18.71
N VAL A 93 5.51 14.56 -18.10
CA VAL A 93 5.77 13.49 -17.12
C VAL A 93 4.91 13.71 -15.87
N CYS A 94 4.92 14.96 -15.37
CA CYS A 94 4.13 15.34 -14.21
C CYS A 94 2.63 15.20 -14.45
N GLY A 95 2.15 15.66 -15.62
CA GLY A 95 0.74 15.66 -15.98
C GLY A 95 0.16 14.25 -16.07
N VAL A 96 0.85 13.33 -16.74
CA VAL A 96 0.42 11.92 -16.81
C VAL A 96 0.43 11.29 -15.42
N GLY A 97 1.44 11.55 -14.58
CA GLY A 97 1.47 11.07 -13.20
C GLY A 97 0.25 11.53 -12.38
N VAL A 98 -0.12 12.80 -12.49
CA VAL A 98 -1.32 13.34 -11.83
C VAL A 98 -2.60 12.72 -12.38
N ILE A 99 -2.73 12.53 -13.70
CA ILE A 99 -3.89 11.89 -14.32
C ILE A 99 -4.05 10.46 -13.82
N ILE A 100 -2.97 9.69 -13.72
CA ILE A 100 -2.99 8.31 -13.20
C ILE A 100 -3.47 8.30 -11.74
N ILE A 101 -2.96 9.20 -10.89
CA ILE A 101 -3.40 9.33 -9.49
C ILE A 101 -4.88 9.71 -9.42
N LEU A 102 -5.31 10.69 -10.23
CA LEU A 102 -6.70 11.13 -10.29
C LEU A 102 -7.64 10.03 -10.80
N THR A 103 -7.18 9.14 -11.68
CA THR A 103 -7.93 7.98 -12.17
C THR A 103 -8.21 6.97 -11.04
N GLY A 104 -7.41 6.98 -9.96
CA GLY A 104 -7.72 6.22 -8.74
C GLY A 104 -9.02 6.64 -8.06
N VAL A 105 -9.41 7.91 -8.15
CA VAL A 105 -10.64 8.46 -7.54
C VAL A 105 -11.93 7.87 -8.14
N PRO A 106 -12.15 7.89 -9.48
CA PRO A 106 -13.32 7.27 -10.06
C PRO A 106 -13.33 5.75 -9.87
N ILE A 107 -12.16 5.09 -9.91
CA ILE A 107 -12.05 3.65 -9.62
C ILE A 107 -12.48 3.34 -8.18
N PHE A 108 -12.05 4.16 -7.22
CA PHE A 108 -12.46 4.02 -5.81
C PHE A 108 -13.98 4.19 -5.66
N PHE A 109 -14.56 5.21 -6.31
CA PHE A 109 -16.01 5.44 -6.25
C PHE A 109 -16.79 4.28 -6.88
N LEU A 110 -16.34 3.79 -8.04
CA LEU A 110 -16.94 2.65 -8.73
C LEU A 110 -16.81 1.35 -7.93
N GLY A 111 -15.69 1.14 -7.25
CA GLY A 111 -15.42 -0.08 -6.48
C GLY A 111 -16.12 -0.13 -5.12
N VAL A 112 -16.08 0.99 -4.38
CA VAL A 112 -16.48 1.05 -2.95
C VAL A 112 -17.82 1.74 -2.75
N PHE A 113 -18.07 2.86 -3.44
CA PHE A 113 -19.29 3.65 -3.25
C PHE A 113 -20.48 3.04 -4.01
N TRP A 114 -20.24 2.37 -5.13
CA TRP A 114 -21.28 1.68 -5.89
C TRP A 114 -21.77 0.42 -5.17
N ARG A 115 -22.82 0.56 -4.34
CA ARG A 115 -23.43 -0.54 -3.58
C ARG A 115 -24.31 -1.47 -4.42
N SER A 116 -24.94 -0.97 -5.47
CA SER A 116 -25.79 -1.75 -6.39
C SER A 116 -25.01 -2.30 -7.59
N LYS A 117 -24.00 -3.14 -7.33
CA LYS A 117 -23.20 -3.75 -8.41
C LYS A 117 -24.11 -4.66 -9.26
N PRO A 118 -24.11 -4.53 -10.60
CA PRO A 118 -24.87 -5.43 -11.45
C PRO A 118 -24.37 -6.88 -11.26
N LYS A 119 -25.29 -7.84 -11.30
CA LYS A 119 -25.00 -9.28 -11.10
C LYS A 119 -23.91 -9.83 -12.04
N CYS A 120 -23.67 -9.16 -13.17
CA CYS A 120 -22.59 -9.48 -14.10
C CYS A 120 -21.20 -9.18 -13.50
N VAL A 121 -21.01 -8.00 -12.90
CA VAL A 121 -19.72 -7.60 -12.31
C VAL A 121 -19.36 -8.47 -11.11
N HIS A 122 -20.36 -8.82 -10.29
CA HIS A 122 -20.15 -9.76 -9.19
C HIS A 122 -19.75 -11.15 -9.70
N ARG A 123 -20.48 -11.68 -10.70
CA ARG A 123 -20.16 -12.99 -11.30
C ARG A 123 -18.80 -13.01 -11.97
N LEU A 124 -18.40 -11.92 -12.64
CA LEU A 124 -17.07 -11.79 -13.23
C LEU A 124 -15.99 -11.74 -12.16
N ALA A 125 -16.16 -10.93 -11.11
CA ALA A 125 -15.23 -10.88 -9.99
C ALA A 125 -15.09 -12.23 -9.29
N GLU A 126 -16.19 -12.95 -9.05
CA GLU A 126 -16.18 -14.31 -8.50
C GLU A 126 -15.49 -15.30 -9.43
N SER A 127 -15.74 -15.21 -10.74
CA SER A 127 -15.13 -16.11 -11.73
C SER A 127 -13.63 -15.86 -11.83
N MET A 128 -13.18 -14.60 -11.89
CA MET A 128 -11.76 -14.24 -11.86
C MET A 128 -11.09 -14.69 -10.57
N THR A 129 -11.78 -14.53 -9.43
CA THR A 129 -11.27 -14.96 -8.12
C THR A 129 -11.14 -16.48 -8.06
N ARG A 130 -12.15 -17.24 -8.53
CA ARG A 130 -12.13 -18.70 -8.59
C ARG A 130 -11.04 -19.22 -9.53
N LEU A 131 -10.93 -18.67 -10.73
CA LEU A 131 -9.87 -19.01 -11.68
C LEU A 131 -8.49 -18.73 -11.08
N GLY A 132 -8.31 -17.59 -10.41
CA GLY A 132 -7.06 -17.27 -9.72
C GLY A 132 -6.75 -18.22 -8.55
N GLN A 133 -7.76 -18.64 -7.79
CA GLN A 133 -7.62 -19.59 -6.68
C GLN A 133 -7.25 -21.00 -7.16
N GLU A 134 -7.90 -21.50 -8.20
CA GLU A 134 -7.61 -22.82 -8.79
C GLU A 134 -6.26 -22.84 -9.51
N LEU A 135 -6.00 -21.85 -10.38
CA LEU A 135 -4.76 -21.79 -11.16
C LEU A 135 -3.52 -21.69 -10.26
N CYS A 136 -3.61 -20.94 -9.16
CA CYS A 136 -2.48 -20.70 -8.28
C CYS A 136 -2.50 -21.54 -6.99
N PHE A 137 -3.49 -22.42 -6.76
CA PHE A 137 -3.69 -23.18 -5.50
C PHE A 137 -3.56 -22.33 -4.23
N VAL A 138 -4.35 -21.26 -4.17
CA VAL A 138 -4.18 -20.20 -3.16
C VAL A 138 -5.38 -20.10 -2.24
N VAL A 139 -5.11 -20.01 -0.93
CA VAL A 139 -6.14 -19.90 0.11
C VAL A 139 -6.00 -18.56 0.84
N TYR A 140 -7.08 -18.05 1.41
CA TYR A 140 -7.00 -16.89 2.32
C TYR A 140 -6.30 -17.32 3.62
N PRO A 141 -5.34 -16.53 4.12
CA PRO A 141 -4.75 -16.81 5.43
C PRO A 141 -5.84 -16.76 6.49
N GLN A 142 -6.01 -17.85 7.25
CA GLN A 142 -6.80 -17.81 8.48
C GLN A 142 -5.85 -17.43 9.62
N GLY A 143 -6.12 -16.29 10.27
CA GLY A 143 -5.42 -15.88 11.50
C GLY A 143 -4.49 -14.68 11.36
N ALA A 144 -4.99 -13.52 10.93
CA ALA A 144 -4.52 -12.29 11.55
C ALA A 144 -5.44 -12.06 12.76
N PRO A 145 -4.93 -12.00 14.01
CA PRO A 145 -5.78 -11.59 15.12
C PRO A 145 -6.33 -10.20 14.80
N GLU A 146 -7.65 -10.07 14.87
CA GLU A 146 -8.30 -8.77 14.82
C GLU A 146 -7.64 -7.90 15.88
N GLU A 147 -7.15 -6.72 15.49
CA GLU A 147 -6.69 -5.72 16.46
C GLU A 147 -7.91 -5.34 17.31
N GLU A 148 -8.04 -5.97 18.47
CA GLU A 148 -8.98 -5.59 19.52
C GLU A 148 -8.66 -4.15 19.97
N GLU A 149 -9.44 -3.21 19.47
CA GLU A 149 -9.66 -1.92 20.10
C GLU A 149 -10.40 -2.14 21.43
N ASN A 150 -9.67 -2.31 22.55
CA ASN A 150 -10.02 -1.79 23.90
C ASN A 150 -9.09 -2.28 25.04
N GLY A 151 -8.60 -1.34 25.85
CA GLY A 151 -8.29 -1.57 27.29
C GLY A 151 -6.87 -1.98 27.69
N PRO A 152 -6.42 -1.70 28.94
CA PRO A 152 -5.04 -1.32 29.26
C PRO A 152 -4.06 -2.47 29.63
N CYS A 153 -2.78 -2.23 29.32
CA CYS A 153 -1.55 -2.92 29.71
C CYS A 153 -1.62 -3.88 30.94
N GLN A 154 -1.22 -5.14 30.74
CA GLN A 154 -0.52 -6.01 31.71
C GLN A 154 0.31 -7.07 30.93
N PRO A 155 1.39 -7.63 31.51
CA PRO A 155 2.70 -7.72 30.85
C PRO A 155 2.98 -9.10 30.24
N SER A 156 3.86 -9.11 29.24
CA SER A 156 4.41 -10.31 28.61
C SER A 156 4.96 -11.32 29.62
N PRO A 157 4.68 -12.62 29.46
CA PRO A 157 5.57 -13.68 29.90
C PRO A 157 6.47 -14.06 28.72
N LEU A 158 7.69 -13.54 28.75
CA LEU A 158 8.81 -14.07 27.97
C LEU A 158 9.17 -15.44 28.57
N LEU A 159 9.34 -16.45 27.69
CA LEU A 159 10.20 -17.62 27.89
C LEU A 159 9.85 -18.59 29.04
N SER A 160 9.08 -19.65 28.76
CA SER A 160 9.35 -20.99 29.34
C SER A 160 8.48 -22.08 28.69
N ALA A 161 9.13 -23.00 27.98
CA ALA A 161 8.82 -24.43 27.94
C ALA A 161 9.73 -25.08 26.89
N ALA A 162 11.02 -25.16 27.23
CA ALA A 162 11.79 -26.31 26.83
C ALA A 162 11.11 -27.54 27.48
N ASP A 163 10.69 -28.51 26.67
CA ASP A 163 11.14 -29.90 26.80
C ASP A 163 10.46 -30.77 25.75
N LYS A 164 11.29 -31.27 24.83
CA LYS A 164 10.96 -32.43 24.00
C LYS A 164 11.17 -33.67 24.89
N PRO A 165 10.21 -34.60 25.03
CA PRO A 165 10.56 -35.93 25.45
C PRO A 165 11.17 -36.66 24.26
N LEU A 166 12.46 -36.95 24.42
CA LEU A 166 13.26 -37.88 23.62
C LEU A 166 12.67 -39.30 23.73
N LYS A 167 12.81 -40.04 22.64
CA LYS A 167 12.42 -41.44 22.42
C LYS A 167 13.06 -42.46 23.40
N THR A 168 12.22 -43.43 23.81
CA THR A 168 12.45 -44.91 23.89
C THR A 168 13.25 -45.52 25.06
N GLN A 169 12.66 -46.62 25.55
CA GLN A 169 13.08 -47.64 26.54
C GLN A 169 12.88 -47.32 28.03
#